data_AF-A0A2G3AHV6-F1
#
_entry.id   AF-A0A2G3AHV6-F1
#
_cell.length_a   1.000
_cell.length_b   1.000
_cell.length_c   1.000
_cell.angle_alpha   90.00
_cell.angle_beta   90.00
_cell.angle_gamma   90.00
#
_symmetry.space_group_name_H-M   'P 1'
#
loop_
_entity.id
_entity.type
_entity.pdbx_description
1 polymer ?
#
loop_
_entity_poly.entity_id
_entity_poly.type
_entity_poly.pdbx_seq_one_letter_code
_entity_poly.pdbx_strand_id
1 'polypeptide(L)'
;MKSSNSDEQNIGVDVSLEETDMYETGQIVSDPYIGKEFQSLDDSFKFYLVYAHRTDFSMRRGCMTRSRKDKSIIGQEFLCSKQEFHSKKDLERNKS
;
A
#
# COMPACT_ATOMS: atom_id res chain seq x y z
N MET A 1 27.00 -2.53 -26.15
CA MET A 1 26.87 -3.40 -24.97
C MET A 1 25.39 -3.62 -24.68
N LYS A 2 24.93 -4.87 -24.56
CA LYS A 2 23.58 -5.18 -24.07
C LYS A 2 23.66 -5.23 -22.55
N SER A 3 23.22 -4.17 -21.88
CA SER A 3 23.03 -4.22 -20.43
C SER A 3 21.64 -4.80 -20.18
N SER A 4 21.63 -6.05 -19.75
CA SER A 4 20.43 -6.82 -19.42
C SER A 4 19.56 -6.06 -18.43
N ASN A 5 18.32 -5.78 -18.84
CA ASN A 5 17.21 -5.50 -17.93
C ASN A 5 17.09 -6.70 -16.99
N SER A 6 17.41 -6.48 -15.71
CA SER A 6 17.16 -7.44 -14.64
C SER A 6 16.32 -6.75 -13.58
N ASP A 7 15.08 -7.22 -13.53
CA ASP A 7 14.17 -7.21 -12.39
C ASP A 7 13.43 -5.89 -12.13
N GLU A 8 12.46 -5.65 -13.01
CA GLU A 8 11.14 -5.19 -12.59
C GLU A 8 10.63 -6.08 -11.44
N GLN A 9 10.98 -5.74 -10.20
CA GLN A 9 10.15 -6.14 -9.06
C GLN A 9 8.94 -5.20 -8.97
N ASN A 10 8.21 -5.06 -10.09
CA ASN A 10 6.78 -4.76 -10.09
C ASN A 10 6.07 -6.08 -9.78
N ILE A 11 6.32 -6.57 -8.57
CA ILE A 11 5.43 -7.55 -7.98
C ILE A 11 4.18 -6.75 -7.65
N GLY A 12 3.28 -6.68 -8.63
CA GLY A 12 1.89 -6.34 -8.42
C GLY A 12 1.26 -7.44 -7.58
N VAL A 13 1.67 -7.56 -6.31
CA VAL A 13 0.76 -8.10 -5.32
C VAL A 13 -0.23 -6.97 -5.13
N ASP A 14 -1.34 -7.08 -5.85
CA ASP A 14 -2.60 -6.87 -5.14
C ASP A 14 -2.51 -7.82 -3.95
N VAL A 15 -2.11 -7.31 -2.79
CA VAL A 15 -2.27 -8.06 -1.54
C VAL A 15 -3.77 -8.11 -1.33
N SER A 16 -4.41 -9.02 -2.08
CA SER A 16 -5.71 -9.57 -1.77
C SER A 16 -5.64 -10.02 -0.31
N LEU A 17 -6.67 -9.65 0.43
CA LEU A 17 -6.84 -9.65 1.89
C LEU A 17 -6.59 -10.97 2.65
N GLU A 18 -5.79 -11.91 2.14
CA GLU A 18 -5.67 -13.28 2.67
C GLU A 18 -4.24 -13.70 3.06
N GLU A 19 -3.31 -12.76 3.27
CA GLU A 19 -2.02 -13.05 3.93
C GLU A 19 -1.75 -12.12 5.13
N THR A 20 -2.76 -11.92 5.97
CA THR A 20 -2.54 -11.40 7.33
C THR A 20 -3.22 -12.28 8.36
N ASP A 21 -2.82 -13.55 8.43
CA ASP A 21 -2.82 -14.19 9.74
C ASP A 21 -1.76 -13.47 10.59
N MET A 22 -2.21 -12.82 11.69
CA MET A 22 -1.42 -12.22 12.78
C MET A 22 -1.20 -10.69 12.75
N TYR A 23 -2.17 -9.94 13.28
CA TYR A 23 -1.90 -8.74 14.11
C TYR A 23 -3.01 -8.49 15.14
N GLU A 24 -3.14 -9.42 16.09
CA GLU A 24 -3.73 -9.09 17.39
C GLU A 24 -2.67 -8.43 18.29
N THR A 25 -2.25 -7.23 17.93
CA THR A 25 -1.51 -6.37 18.86
C THR A 25 -2.28 -5.09 18.96
N GLY A 26 -2.82 -4.82 20.15
CA GLY A 26 -3.63 -3.64 20.51
C GLY A 26 -2.86 -2.33 20.43
N GLN A 27 -2.22 -2.07 19.29
CA GLN A 27 -1.52 -0.84 19.00
C GLN A 27 -2.59 0.17 18.61
N ILE A 28 -2.81 1.15 19.49
CA ILE A 28 -3.61 2.32 19.21
C ILE A 28 -2.96 3.02 18.02
N VAL A 29 -3.49 2.80 16.81
CA VAL A 29 -2.97 3.42 15.60
C VAL A 29 -3.35 4.90 15.66
N SER A 30 -2.35 5.74 15.93
CA SER A 30 -2.46 7.19 15.85
C SER A 30 -2.78 7.63 14.42
N ASP A 31 -3.49 8.74 14.25
CA ASP A 31 -3.75 9.29 12.92
C ASP A 31 -2.43 9.67 12.20
N PRO A 32 -2.36 9.49 10.87
CA PRO A 32 -1.20 9.87 10.09
C PRO A 32 -0.99 11.40 10.12
N TYR A 33 0.27 11.83 10.11
CA TYR A 33 0.66 13.24 10.03
C TYR A 33 1.91 13.41 9.17
N ILE A 34 2.11 14.62 8.64
CA ILE A 34 3.26 14.94 7.79
C ILE A 34 4.56 14.87 8.61
N GLY A 35 5.58 14.20 8.07
CA GLY A 35 6.87 14.03 8.75
C GLY A 35 6.88 12.89 9.78
N LYS A 36 5.91 11.97 9.74
CA LYS A 36 5.97 10.76 10.55
C LYS A 36 7.15 9.88 10.13
N GLU A 37 8.04 9.60 11.07
CA GLU A 37 9.21 8.75 10.86
C GLU A 37 8.92 7.28 11.20
N PHE A 38 9.58 6.37 10.50
CA PHE A 38 9.47 4.92 10.67
C PHE A 38 10.87 4.29 10.69
N GLN A 39 11.00 3.17 11.39
CA GLN A 39 12.27 2.44 11.47
C GLN A 39 12.56 1.65 10.18
N SER A 40 11.53 1.30 9.42
CA SER A 40 11.65 0.58 8.15
C SER A 40 10.52 0.90 7.18
N LEU A 41 10.72 0.54 5.90
CA LEU A 41 9.69 0.62 4.87
C LEU A 41 8.49 -0.26 5.22
N ASP A 42 8.71 -1.44 5.80
CA ASP A 42 7.64 -2.35 6.18
C ASP A 42 6.82 -1.80 7.36
N ASP A 43 7.46 -1.15 8.33
CA ASP A 43 6.74 -0.50 9.42
C ASP A 43 5.84 0.62 8.90
N SER A 44 6.33 1.40 7.93
CA SER A 44 5.53 2.43 7.28
C SER A 44 4.35 1.83 6.51
N PHE A 45 4.56 0.74 5.78
CA PHE A 45 3.50 0.08 5.02
C PHE A 45 2.44 -0.52 5.95
N LYS A 46 2.84 -1.22 7.01
CA LYS A 46 1.92 -1.78 8.03
C LYS A 46 1.09 -0.71 8.70
N PHE A 47 1.71 0.41 9.09
CA PHE A 47 0.98 1.52 9.70
C PHE A 47 -0.12 2.07 8.77
N TYR A 48 0.21 2.30 7.49
CA TYR A 48 -0.76 2.81 6.53
C TYR A 48 -1.78 1.76 6.09
N LEU A 49 -1.44 0.47 6.07
CA LEU A 49 -2.39 -0.62 5.86
C LEU A 49 -3.47 -0.64 6.95
N VAL A 50 -3.08 -0.59 8.22
CA VAL A 50 -4.05 -0.59 9.33
C VAL A 50 -4.92 0.66 9.28
N TYR A 51 -4.35 1.82 8.94
CA TYR A 51 -5.13 3.05 8.73
C TYR A 51 -6.13 2.90 7.57
N ALA A 52 -5.71 2.31 6.44
CA ALA A 52 -6.55 2.08 5.27
C ALA A 52 -7.74 1.17 5.61
N HIS A 53 -7.50 0.09 6.36
CA HIS A 53 -8.56 -0.80 6.85
C HIS A 53 -9.58 -0.07 7.75
N ARG A 54 -9.12 0.86 8.59
CA ARG A 54 -10.01 1.65 9.47
C ARG A 54 -10.82 2.71 8.72
N THR A 55 -10.41 3.07 7.52
CA THR A 55 -10.96 4.20 6.74
C THR A 55 -11.56 3.76 5.40
N ASP A 56 -11.81 2.46 5.25
CA ASP A 56 -12.43 1.81 4.10
C ASP A 56 -11.76 2.13 2.76
N PHE A 57 -10.43 2.05 2.72
CA PHE A 57 -9.66 2.01 1.47
C PHE A 57 -8.58 0.93 1.52
N SER A 58 -7.97 0.64 0.38
CA SER A 58 -6.84 -0.30 0.30
C SER A 58 -5.54 0.45 -0.04
N MET A 59 -4.42 -0.10 0.43
CA MET A 59 -3.07 0.40 0.15
C MET A 59 -2.26 -0.64 -0.60
N ARG A 60 -1.46 -0.20 -1.56
CA ARG A 60 -0.50 -1.04 -2.31
C ARG A 60 0.87 -0.38 -2.38
N ARG A 61 1.92 -1.20 -2.48
CA ARG A 61 3.27 -0.72 -2.74
C ARG A 61 3.34 -0.21 -4.19
N GLY A 62 3.84 1.01 -4.35
CA GLY A 62 4.07 1.65 -5.64
C GLY A 62 5.53 1.54 -6.08
N CYS A 63 5.95 2.49 -6.92
CA CYS A 63 7.29 2.52 -7.47
C CYS A 63 8.35 2.67 -6.37
N MET A 64 9.47 1.97 -6.54
CA MET A 64 10.62 2.09 -5.66
C MET A 64 11.76 2.78 -6.38
N THR A 65 12.24 3.87 -5.78
CA THR A 65 13.36 4.64 -6.32
C THR A 65 14.65 4.15 -5.71
N ARG A 66 15.62 3.81 -6.57
CA ARG A 66 16.96 3.41 -6.16
C ARG A 66 18.01 4.44 -6.57
N SER A 67 19.01 4.62 -5.72
CA SER A 67 20.19 5.43 -6.02
C SER A 67 20.90 4.90 -7.26
N ARG A 68 21.37 5.82 -8.11
CA ARG A 68 22.11 5.45 -9.32
C ARG A 68 23.51 4.91 -9.03
N LYS A 69 24.10 5.27 -7.89
CA LYS A 69 25.50 4.99 -7.55
C LYS A 69 25.69 3.57 -7.01
N ASP A 70 24.86 3.20 -6.06
CA ASP A 70 24.98 1.99 -5.22
C ASP A 70 23.70 1.13 -5.23
N LYS A 71 22.66 1.57 -5.95
CA LYS A 71 21.36 0.86 -6.05
C LYS A 71 20.61 0.71 -4.73
N SER A 72 21.00 1.41 -3.67
CA SER A 72 20.26 1.48 -2.41
C SER A 72 18.89 2.11 -2.62
N ILE A 73 17.90 1.73 -1.81
CA ILE A 73 16.55 2.29 -1.88
C ILE A 73 16.58 3.68 -1.26
N ILE A 74 16.16 4.68 -2.03
CA ILE A 74 16.11 6.09 -1.59
C ILE A 74 14.68 6.63 -1.54
N GLY A 75 13.70 5.85 -1.99
CA GLY A 75 12.30 6.22 -1.92
C GLY A 75 11.39 5.03 -2.22
N GLN A 76 10.22 5.03 -1.58
CA GLN A 76 9.16 4.05 -1.79
C GLN A 76 7.83 4.80 -1.87
N GLU A 77 7.08 4.59 -2.94
CA GLU A 77 5.72 5.11 -3.06
C GLU A 77 4.72 4.10 -2.47
N PHE A 78 3.66 4.62 -1.85
CA PHE A 78 2.49 3.84 -1.49
C PHE A 78 1.26 4.48 -2.14
N LEU A 79 0.41 3.65 -2.76
CA LEU A 79 -0.76 4.09 -3.49
C LEU A 79 -2.02 3.65 -2.75
N CYS A 80 -3.04 4.51 -2.71
CA CYS A 80 -4.34 4.18 -2.15
C CYS A 80 -5.39 3.98 -3.25
N SER A 81 -6.32 3.06 -3.03
CA SER A 81 -7.55 2.93 -3.82
C SER A 81 -8.74 2.90 -2.88
N LYS A 82 -9.62 3.89 -3.01
CA LYS A 82 -10.89 3.93 -2.30
C LYS A 82 -11.94 3.26 -3.17
N GLN A 83 -12.39 2.07 -2.79
CA GLN A 83 -13.51 1.45 -3.45
C GLN A 83 -14.77 2.10 -2.89
N GLU A 84 -15.49 2.87 -3.71
CA GLU A 84 -16.82 3.32 -3.35
C GLU A 84 -17.70 2.07 -3.21
N PHE A 85 -18.10 1.73 -1.99
CA PHE A 85 -19.17 0.79 -1.77
C PHE A 85 -20.45 1.44 -2.31
N HIS A 86 -20.75 1.25 -3.60
CA HIS A 86 -22.09 1.49 -4.08
C HIS A 86 -23.02 0.61 -3.26
N SER A 87 -23.90 1.26 -2.48
CA SER A 87 -24.93 0.54 -1.75
C SER A 87 -25.67 -0.31 -2.78
N LYS A 88 -26.05 -1.55 -2.46
CA LYS A 88 -26.81 -2.42 -3.39
C LYS A 88 -28.08 -1.78 -3.96
N LYS A 89 -28.52 -0.65 -3.39
CA LYS A 89 -29.61 0.21 -3.86
C LYS A 89 -29.28 1.06 -5.10
N ASP A 90 -28.00 1.39 -5.34
CA ASP A 90 -27.58 2.24 -6.46
C ASP A 90 -27.38 1.46 -7.77
N LEU A 91 -27.13 0.15 -7.69
CA LEU A 91 -27.02 -0.73 -8.86
C LEU A 91 -28.40 -1.01 -9.51
N GLU A 92 -29.50 -0.83 -8.78
CA GLU A 92 -30.87 -1.00 -9.31
C GLU A 92 -31.35 0.23 -10.09
N ARG A 93 -30.68 1.39 -9.97
CA ARG A 93 -31.10 2.64 -10.63
C ARG A 93 -30.58 2.78 -12.07
N ASN A 94 -29.63 1.96 -12.50
CA ASN A 94 -29.01 2.05 -13.82
C ASN A 94 -29.52 1.02 -14.85
N LYS A 95 -30.63 0.32 -14.55
CA LYS A 95 -31.33 -0.60 -15.46
C LYS A 95 -32.60 0.01 -16.09
N SER A 96 -32.63 1.31 -16.37
CA SER A 96 -33.75 1.93 -17.10
C SER A 96 -33.32 2.52 -18.43
#